data_AF-A0AA38GQP3-F1
#
_entry.id   AF-A0AA38GQP3-F1
#
_cell.length_a   1.000
_cell.length_b   1.000
_cell.length_c   1.000
_cell.angle_alpha   90.00
_cell.angle_beta   90.00
_cell.angle_gamma   90.00
#
_symmetry.space_group_name_H-M   'P 1'
#
loop_
_entity.id
_entity.type
_entity.pdbx_description
1 polymer ?
#
loop_
_entity_poly.entity_id
_entity_poly.type
_entity_poly.pdbx_seq_one_letter_code
_entity_poly.pdbx_strand_id
1 'polypeptide(L)' 'KKNGEIQIYVDFRNLNQDSLKDNYPLPMMDQVLQAVTGSEMLSMLDGFSGYNQVEVNTADQHKTAFTTPW' A
#
# COMPACT_ATOMS: atom_id res chain seq x y z
N LYS A 1 -0.68 17.48 6.91
CA LYS A 1 0.22 16.69 7.80
C LYS A 1 0.54 17.49 9.07
N LYS A 2 1.00 16.86 10.17
CA LYS A 2 1.35 17.57 11.42
C LYS A 2 2.43 18.65 11.23
N ASN A 3 3.24 18.52 10.17
CA ASN A 3 4.26 19.48 9.74
C ASN A 3 3.74 20.59 8.79
N GLY A 4 2.42 20.71 8.57
CA GLY A 4 1.81 21.73 7.70
C GLY A 4 1.78 21.39 6.21
N GLU A 5 2.39 20.28 5.77
CA GLU A 5 2.35 19.88 4.36
C GLU A 5 0.95 19.42 3.92
N ILE A 6 0.62 19.72 2.67
CA ILE A 6 -0.62 19.28 2.02
C ILE A 6 -0.47 17.79 1.64
N GLN A 7 -1.58 17.05 1.76
CA GLN A 7 -1.67 15.69 1.29
C GLN A 7 -2.88 15.56 0.37
N ILE A 8 -2.66 15.05 -0.83
CA ILE A 8 -3.70 14.79 -1.81
C ILE A 8 -4.32 13.43 -1.48
N TYR A 9 -5.64 13.39 -1.37
CA TYR A 9 -6.40 12.17 -1.19
C TYR A 9 -7.32 11.98 -2.40
N VAL A 10 -7.16 10.86 -3.10
CA VAL A 10 -8.02 10.48 -4.21
C VAL A 10 -9.08 9.51 -3.69
N ASP A 11 -10.35 9.79 -3.97
CA ASP A 11 -11.46 8.95 -3.54
C ASP A 11 -11.68 7.78 -4.51
N PHE A 12 -11.03 6.64 -4.22
CA PHE A 12 -11.19 5.40 -4.98
C PHE A 12 -12.28 4.47 -4.44
N ARG A 13 -13.20 4.93 -3.56
CA ARG A 13 -14.17 4.03 -2.92
C ARG A 13 -15.01 3.23 -3.91
N ASN A 14 -15.53 3.87 -4.96
CA ASN A 14 -16.32 3.17 -5.99
C ASN A 14 -15.44 2.19 -6.79
N LEU A 15 -14.27 2.64 -7.24
CA LEU A 15 -13.30 1.80 -7.94
C LEU A 15 -12.92 0.55 -7.13
N ASN A 16 -12.73 0.70 -5.82
CA ASN A 16 -12.37 -0.39 -4.92
C ASN A 16 -13.50 -1.41 -4.71
N GLN A 17 -14.77 -1.01 -4.85
CA GLN A 17 -15.90 -1.96 -4.80
C GLN A 17 -15.99 -2.80 -6.07
N ASP A 18 -15.70 -2.20 -7.23
CA ASP A 18 -15.74 -2.88 -8.53
C ASP A 18 -14.47 -3.71 -8.81
N SER A 19 -13.39 -3.46 -8.06
CA SER A 19 -12.12 -4.16 -8.22
C SER A 19 -12.14 -5.55 -7.58
N LEU A 20 -11.51 -6.52 -8.26
CA LEU A 20 -11.29 -7.85 -7.69
C LEU A 20 -10.34 -7.73 -6.49
N LYS A 21 -10.78 -8.24 -5.33
CA LYS A 21 -9.95 -8.27 -4.13
C LYS A 21 -8.78 -9.24 -4.31
N ASP A 22 -7.58 -8.76 -4.04
CA ASP A 22 -6.42 -9.62 -3.88
C ASP A 22 -6.58 -10.47 -2.61
N ASN A 23 -6.37 -11.78 -2.74
CA ASN A 23 -6.44 -12.75 -1.66
C ASN A 23 -5.05 -13.28 -1.29
N TYR A 24 -3.99 -12.50 -1.57
CA TYR A 24 -2.65 -12.83 -1.12
C TYR A 24 -2.63 -12.99 0.41
N PRO A 25 -2.17 -14.14 0.94
CA PRO A 25 -2.22 -14.41 2.36
C PRO A 25 -1.23 -13.49 3.09
N LEU A 26 -1.76 -12.55 3.87
CA LEU A 26 -0.95 -11.80 4.82
C LEU A 26 -0.69 -12.69 6.05
N PRO A 27 0.58 -12.84 6.48
CA PRO A 27 0.89 -13.66 7.64
C PRO A 27 0.26 -13.06 8.89
N MET A 28 -0.23 -13.92 9.78
CA MET A 28 -0.69 -13.51 11.09
C MET A 28 0.49 -13.01 11.93
N MET A 29 0.25 -12.06 12.83
CA MET A 29 1.31 -11.47 13.65
C MET A 29 2.08 -12.54 14.45
N ASP A 30 1.40 -13.55 14.97
CA ASP A 30 2.03 -14.66 15.70
C ASP A 30 2.99 -15.48 14.83
N GLN A 31 2.65 -15.68 13.55
CA GLN A 31 3.52 -16.39 12.61
C GLN A 31 4.80 -15.59 12.32
N VAL A 32 4.66 -14.27 12.16
CA VAL A 32 5.81 -13.38 11.98
C VAL A 32 6.70 -13.39 13.24
N LEU A 33 6.10 -13.34 14.43
CA LEU A 33 6.83 -13.33 15.70
C LEU A 33 7.56 -14.66 15.95
N GLN A 34 6.91 -15.79 15.68
CA GLN A 34 7.55 -17.10 15.76
C GLN A 34 8.73 -17.22 14.80
N ALA A 35 8.61 -16.69 13.58
CA ALA A 35 9.68 -16.75 12.58
C ALA A 35 10.95 -15.99 13.00
N VAL A 36 10.82 -14.94 13.83
CA VAL A 36 11.96 -14.14 14.31
C VAL A 36 12.44 -14.56 15.71
N THR A 37 11.72 -15.45 16.39
CA THR A 37 12.06 -15.90 17.75
C THR A 37 13.40 -16.64 17.75
N GLY A 38 14.29 -16.28 18.68
CA GLY A 38 15.63 -16.88 18.78
C GLY A 38 16.67 -16.27 17.83
N SER A 39 16.30 -15.23 17.06
CA SER A 39 17.27 -14.46 16.27
C SER A 39 18.14 -13.60 17.19
N GLU A 40 19.47 -13.68 17.03
CA GLU A 40 20.42 -12.88 17.81
C GLU A 40 20.43 -11.40 17.40
N MET A 41 20.01 -11.11 16.17
CA MET A 41 19.91 -9.76 15.62
C MET A 41 18.72 -9.67 14.66
N LEU A 42 17.97 -8.57 14.77
CA LEU A 42 16.90 -8.22 13.85
C LEU A 42 17.18 -6.84 13.26
N SER A 43 16.97 -6.70 11.95
CA SER A 43 17.05 -5.43 11.25
C SER A 43 15.70 -5.14 10.62
N MET A 44 15.13 -3.97 10.89
CA MET A 44 13.90 -3.52 10.26
C MET A 44 14.25 -2.58 9.11
N LEU A 45 13.69 -2.86 7.93
CA LEU A 45 13.78 -2.00 6.76
C LEU A 45 12.43 -1.33 6.57
N ASP A 46 12.43 -0.02 6.35
CA ASP A 46 11.21 0.73 6.06
C ASP A 46 11.13 1.07 4.57
N GLY A 47 10.03 0.69 3.94
CA GLY A 47 9.69 1.07 2.58
C GLY A 47 8.96 2.40 2.58
N PHE A 48 9.64 3.49 2.95
CA PHE A 48 9.07 4.84 3.16
C PHE A 48 8.27 5.41 1.96
N SER A 49 8.26 4.74 0.81
CA SER A 49 7.47 5.09 -0.39
C SER A 49 6.70 3.90 -0.98
N GLY A 50 6.41 2.87 -0.18
CA GLY A 50 5.99 1.54 -0.63
C GLY A 50 4.80 1.48 -1.57
N TYR A 51 3.84 2.42 -1.46
CA TYR A 51 2.68 2.45 -2.35
C TYR A 51 2.99 2.88 -3.79
N ASN A 52 4.00 3.74 -3.99
CA ASN A 52 4.30 4.35 -5.29
C ASN A 52 5.49 3.70 -6.00
N GLN A 53 6.03 2.61 -5.45
CA GLN A 53 7.19 1.92 -6.02
C GLN A 53 6.81 0.88 -7.08
N VAL A 54 5.58 0.36 -7.00
CA VAL A 54 5.08 -0.65 -7.94
C VAL A 54 4.30 0.04 -9.05
N GLU A 55 4.70 -0.21 -10.30
CA GLU A 55 4.02 0.34 -11.46
C GLU A 55 2.65 -0.32 -11.67
N VAL A 56 1.65 0.51 -12.02
CA VAL A 56 0.34 0.03 -12.46
C VAL A 56 0.49 -0.53 -13.87
N ASN A 57 -0.07 -1.73 -14.11
CA ASN A 57 -0.10 -2.34 -15.43
C ASN A 57 -0.64 -1.34 -16.46
N THR A 58 0.06 -1.20 -17.60
CA THR A 58 -0.27 -0.24 -18.66
C THR A 58 -1.73 -0.31 -19.10
N ALA A 59 -2.34 -1.50 -19.14
CA ALA A 59 -3.74 -1.67 -19.50
C ALA A 59 -4.72 -1.06 -18.48
N ASP A 60 -4.32 -0.95 -17.21
CA ASP A 60 -5.16 -0.54 -16.08
C ASP A 60 -4.91 0.90 -15.61
N GLN A 61 -3.88 1.58 -16.11
CA GLN A 61 -3.51 2.95 -15.70
C GLN A 61 -4.67 3.96 -15.81
N HIS A 62 -5.54 3.80 -16.83
CA HIS A 62 -6.71 4.67 -17.00
C HIS A 62 -7.74 4.53 -15.87
N LYS A 63 -7.78 3.37 -15.17
CA LYS A 63 -8.71 3.12 -14.06
C LYS A 63 -8.34 3.91 -12.81
N THR A 64 -7.06 4.27 -12.65
CA THR A 64 -6.56 5.07 -11.52
C THR A 64 -6.55 6.58 -11.81
N ALA A 65 -7.14 7.01 -12.93
CA ALA A 65 -7.26 8.41 -13.28
C ALA A 65 -8.15 9.17 -12.27
N PHE A 66 -7.83 10.43 -12.02
CA PHE A 66 -8.63 11.32 -11.17
C PHE A 66 -8.67 12.71 -11.80
N THR A 67 -9.72 13.45 -11.49
CA THR A 67 -9.93 14.82 -12.00
C THR A 67 -9.58 15.84 -10.93
N THR A 68 -8.93 16.92 -11.34
CA THR A 68 -8.81 18.14 -10.55
C THR A 68 -9.92 19.13 -10.92
N PRO A 69 -10.26 20.10 -10.06
CA PRO A 69 -11.27 21.13 -10.37
C PRO A 69 -10.94 22.06 -11.55
N TRP A 70 -9.76 21.94 -12.17
CA TRP A 70 -9.29 22.75 -13.29
C TRP A 70 -8.89 21.85 -14.46
#